data_AF-A0A8H6WWB1-F1
#
_entry.id   AF-A0A8H6WWB1-F1
#
_cell.length_a   1.000
_cell.length_b   1.000
_cell.length_c   1.000
_cell.angle_alpha   90.00
_cell.angle_beta   90.00
_cell.angle_gamma   90.00
#
_symmetry.space_group_name_H-M   'P 1'
#
loop_
_entity.id
_entity.type
_entity.pdbx_description
1 polymer ?
#
loop_
_entity_poly.entity_id
_entity_poly.type
_entity_poly.pdbx_seq_one_letter_code
_entity_poly.pdbx_strand_id
1 'polypeptide(L)'
;MALPPNINITTPTPPRHNSQFRLLYRGSLSLPDSHLLLDGLTFVARVDHPSSGHSLLESPLALALESMRGVQSLRWQGVVNLRDVYLDESAGITMDIHPDAILSRIYFENTFCSEELGPVADSVSGIKVALGDTDGPETTYMLIFARTHPKIAELELVVARITPTPPPAAKSRLPRPDDPTPRRPPHLFKRAQSRPLPHKRTDSVASLGSGVRVGSPPATAFRIPDVPPRPSNGNGKGKERAVVPEDDEDVFGTSVVENKGKRKRASDEGVAEVENQMEKANKTIIKQSAVHLLQLPKTHPDYKDVYGAVYRGVIFALRSEMKRTAVDLKSVERLVKQHMNMYLPADARPAKK
;
A
#
# COMPACT_ATOMS: atom_id res chain seq x y z
N MET A 1 -23.32 -26.27 -36.90
CA MET A 1 -21.95 -26.12 -36.35
C MET A 1 -21.93 -24.82 -35.56
N ALA A 2 -21.90 -24.90 -34.23
CA ALA A 2 -21.87 -23.73 -33.35
C ALA A 2 -20.40 -23.32 -33.12
N LEU A 3 -20.09 -22.04 -33.32
CA LEU A 3 -18.74 -21.50 -33.08
C LEU A 3 -18.45 -21.43 -31.58
N PRO A 4 -17.23 -21.77 -31.15
CA PRO A 4 -16.86 -21.71 -29.74
C PRO A 4 -16.77 -20.25 -29.23
N PRO A 5 -17.12 -19.99 -27.96
CA PRO A 5 -17.06 -18.66 -27.38
C PRO A 5 -15.60 -18.18 -27.28
N ASN A 6 -15.33 -17.01 -27.84
CA ASN A 6 -14.01 -16.38 -27.84
C ASN A 6 -13.87 -15.46 -26.62
N ILE A 7 -12.90 -15.73 -25.76
CA ILE A 7 -12.64 -14.95 -24.54
C ILE A 7 -11.67 -13.83 -24.90
N ASN A 8 -12.19 -12.62 -25.09
CA ASN A 8 -11.36 -11.43 -25.26
C ASN A 8 -10.76 -11.02 -23.90
N ILE A 9 -9.47 -11.28 -23.72
CA ILE A 9 -8.70 -10.78 -22.58
C ILE A 9 -8.41 -9.29 -22.83
N THR A 10 -9.06 -8.43 -22.04
CA THR A 10 -8.86 -6.98 -22.09
C THR A 10 -7.44 -6.62 -21.64
N THR A 11 -6.76 -5.79 -22.44
CA THR A 11 -5.41 -5.28 -22.14
C THR A 11 -5.41 -4.43 -20.86
N PRO A 12 -4.36 -4.52 -20.02
CA PRO A 12 -4.26 -3.73 -18.80
C PRO A 12 -4.23 -2.24 -19.14
N THR A 13 -5.18 -1.50 -18.59
CA THR A 13 -5.31 -0.06 -18.80
C THR A 13 -4.03 0.63 -18.30
N PRO A 14 -3.35 1.47 -19.11
CA PRO A 14 -2.16 2.17 -18.67
C PRO A 14 -2.46 3.03 -17.43
N PRO A 15 -1.48 3.24 -16.52
CA PRO A 15 -1.69 4.04 -15.32
C PRO A 15 -2.05 5.47 -15.75
N ARG A 16 -3.31 5.84 -15.54
CA ARG A 16 -3.77 7.20 -15.84
C ARG A 16 -3.10 8.16 -14.85
N HIS A 17 -2.46 9.19 -15.40
CA HIS A 17 -1.89 10.32 -14.66
C HIS A 17 -2.94 10.95 -13.72
N ASN A 18 -2.56 11.23 -12.47
CA ASN A 18 -3.23 12.12 -11.51
C ASN A 18 -4.77 12.15 -11.56
N SER A 19 -5.44 11.03 -11.33
CA SER A 19 -6.86 11.13 -10.99
C SER A 19 -6.97 11.70 -9.57
N GLN A 20 -7.59 12.87 -9.43
CA GLN A 20 -7.92 13.51 -8.13
C GLN A 20 -8.82 12.63 -7.24
N PHE A 21 -9.31 11.56 -7.84
CA PHE A 21 -10.28 10.63 -7.32
C PHE A 21 -9.70 9.22 -7.41
N ARG A 22 -9.81 8.45 -6.33
CA ARG A 22 -9.50 7.02 -6.31
C ARG A 22 -10.78 6.24 -6.08
N LEU A 23 -11.14 5.40 -7.04
CA LEU A 23 -12.22 4.43 -6.86
C LEU A 23 -11.88 3.52 -5.68
N LEU A 24 -12.81 3.31 -4.75
CA LEU A 24 -12.66 2.40 -3.62
C LEU A 24 -13.49 1.14 -3.80
N TYR A 25 -14.79 1.30 -4.08
CA TYR A 25 -15.75 0.22 -4.28
C TYR A 25 -16.73 0.57 -5.39
N ARG A 26 -17.17 -0.43 -6.15
CA ARG A 26 -18.26 -0.33 -7.12
C ARG A 26 -19.12 -1.57 -6.98
N GLY A 27 -20.41 -1.40 -6.74
CA GLY A 27 -21.31 -2.53 -6.53
C GLY A 27 -22.74 -2.09 -6.23
N SER A 28 -23.40 -2.86 -5.37
CA SER A 28 -24.80 -2.61 -4.97
C SER A 28 -24.97 -2.56 -3.45
N LEU A 29 -26.14 -2.12 -2.99
CA LEU A 29 -26.60 -2.18 -1.61
C LEU A 29 -27.85 -3.07 -1.54
N SER A 30 -27.80 -4.10 -0.71
CA SER A 30 -28.91 -5.03 -0.51
C SER A 30 -29.84 -4.54 0.61
N LEU A 31 -31.14 -4.41 0.30
CA LEU A 31 -32.17 -4.11 1.29
C LEU A 31 -32.59 -5.40 2.02
N PRO A 32 -32.76 -5.37 3.36
CA PRO A 32 -32.96 -6.57 4.16
C PRO A 32 -34.30 -7.26 3.89
N ASP A 33 -35.36 -6.49 3.64
CA ASP A 33 -36.71 -7.05 3.60
C ASP A 33 -37.09 -7.58 2.20
N SER A 34 -36.60 -6.92 1.15
CA SER A 34 -36.99 -7.21 -0.23
C SER A 34 -35.93 -7.97 -1.01
N HIS A 35 -34.70 -8.08 -0.48
CA HIS A 35 -33.52 -8.49 -1.23
C HIS A 35 -33.31 -7.69 -2.52
N LEU A 36 -33.95 -6.53 -2.65
CA LEU A 36 -33.77 -5.62 -3.77
C LEU A 36 -32.34 -5.08 -3.70
N LEU A 37 -31.63 -5.17 -4.83
CA LEU A 37 -30.29 -4.62 -4.97
C LEU A 37 -30.39 -3.22 -5.55
N LEU A 38 -29.92 -2.24 -4.78
CA LEU A 38 -29.69 -0.87 -5.25
C LEU A 38 -28.30 -0.85 -5.90
N ASP A 39 -28.23 -1.02 -7.21
CA ASP A 39 -27.00 -1.12 -7.99
C ASP A 39 -26.44 0.23 -8.44
N GLY A 40 -25.34 0.20 -9.19
CA GLY A 40 -24.72 1.40 -9.74
C GLY A 40 -24.05 2.32 -8.70
N LEU A 41 -23.81 1.82 -7.48
CA LEU A 41 -23.17 2.60 -6.42
C LEU A 41 -21.65 2.58 -6.60
N THR A 42 -21.04 3.76 -6.54
CA THR A 42 -19.61 3.95 -6.70
C THR A 42 -19.07 4.81 -5.56
N PHE A 43 -18.09 4.31 -4.83
CA PHE A 43 -17.48 5.00 -3.70
C PHE A 43 -16.09 5.46 -4.10
N VAL A 44 -15.81 6.74 -3.90
CA VAL A 44 -14.62 7.40 -4.42
C VAL A 44 -13.99 8.23 -3.31
N ALA A 45 -12.67 8.12 -3.16
CA ALA A 45 -11.91 8.98 -2.25
C ALA A 45 -11.30 10.15 -3.00
N ARG A 46 -11.41 11.36 -2.44
CA ARG A 46 -10.78 12.57 -2.96
C ARG A 46 -9.34 12.68 -2.45
N VAL A 47 -8.38 12.57 -3.36
CA VAL A 47 -6.94 12.64 -3.06
C VAL A 47 -6.52 14.08 -2.72
N ASP A 48 -7.20 15.07 -3.29
CA ASP A 48 -6.85 16.49 -3.16
C ASP A 48 -7.55 17.19 -1.98
N HIS A 49 -8.33 16.47 -1.16
CA HIS A 49 -9.10 17.11 -0.10
C HIS A 49 -8.18 17.51 1.07
N PRO A 50 -8.24 18.75 1.59
CA PRO A 50 -7.34 19.17 2.67
C PRO A 50 -7.53 18.37 3.97
N SER A 51 -8.71 17.77 4.17
CA SER A 51 -8.96 16.86 5.29
C SER A 51 -8.43 15.44 5.06
N SER A 52 -8.13 15.05 3.81
CA SER A 52 -7.47 13.78 3.48
C SER A 52 -5.93 13.90 3.52
N GLY A 53 -5.40 14.79 4.37
CA GLY A 53 -3.96 14.86 4.67
C GLY A 53 -3.37 13.56 5.22
N HIS A 54 -4.21 12.57 5.53
CA HIS A 54 -3.83 11.17 5.73
C HIS A 54 -3.74 10.46 4.39
N SER A 55 -2.59 9.82 4.12
CA SER A 55 -2.43 8.87 3.03
C SER A 55 -3.65 7.93 3.02
N LEU A 56 -4.30 7.68 1.88
CA LEU A 56 -5.46 6.78 1.79
C LEU A 56 -5.20 5.39 2.43
N LEU A 57 -3.92 5.02 2.56
CA LEU A 57 -3.43 3.82 3.25
C LEU A 57 -3.64 3.84 4.78
N GLU A 58 -3.88 5.00 5.38
CA GLU A 58 -4.11 5.16 6.82
C GLU A 58 -5.61 5.20 7.16
N SER A 59 -6.48 5.43 6.18
CA SER A 59 -7.93 5.51 6.41
C SER A 59 -8.54 4.11 6.54
N PRO A 60 -9.07 3.72 7.72
CA PRO A 60 -9.65 2.40 7.90
C PRO A 60 -10.87 2.17 7.03
N LEU A 61 -11.65 3.22 6.76
CA LEU A 61 -12.84 3.15 5.89
C LEU A 61 -12.45 2.92 4.43
N ALA A 62 -11.43 3.63 3.94
CA ALA A 62 -10.95 3.45 2.57
C ALA A 62 -10.42 2.03 2.35
N LEU A 63 -9.63 1.52 3.31
CA LEU A 63 -9.13 0.15 3.28
C LEU A 63 -10.26 -0.88 3.35
N ALA A 64 -11.26 -0.65 4.20
CA ALA A 64 -12.42 -1.54 4.31
C ALA A 64 -13.16 -1.60 2.97
N LEU A 65 -13.51 -0.46 2.36
CA LEU A 65 -14.18 -0.42 1.06
C LEU A 65 -13.33 -1.05 -0.06
N GLU A 66 -12.01 -0.85 -0.05
CA GLU A 66 -11.11 -1.48 -1.01
C GLU A 66 -11.04 -3.00 -0.82
N SER A 67 -11.11 -3.49 0.42
CA SER A 67 -11.19 -4.93 0.72
C SER A 67 -12.51 -5.58 0.32
N MET A 68 -13.59 -4.79 0.27
CA MET A 68 -14.91 -5.24 -0.22
C MET A 68 -14.98 -5.35 -1.75
N ARG A 69 -13.91 -5.04 -2.49
CA ARG A 69 -13.88 -5.24 -3.94
C ARG A 69 -14.08 -6.71 -4.29
N GLY A 70 -15.04 -6.97 -5.18
CA GLY A 70 -15.46 -8.32 -5.54
C GLY A 70 -16.63 -8.86 -4.71
N VAL A 71 -17.00 -8.18 -3.62
CA VAL A 71 -18.29 -8.40 -2.96
C VAL A 71 -19.38 -7.72 -3.79
N GLN A 72 -20.43 -8.48 -4.13
CA GLN A 72 -21.47 -8.03 -5.06
C GLN A 72 -22.38 -6.94 -4.46
N SER A 73 -22.68 -7.04 -3.17
CA SER A 73 -23.62 -6.16 -2.48
C SER A 73 -23.21 -5.91 -1.03
N LEU A 74 -23.26 -4.64 -0.60
CA LEU A 74 -23.14 -4.27 0.80
C LEU A 74 -24.47 -4.51 1.51
N ARG A 75 -24.45 -4.67 2.84
CA ARG A 75 -25.66 -4.93 3.63
C ARG A 75 -26.21 -3.64 4.25
N TRP A 76 -27.43 -3.27 3.89
CA TRP A 76 -28.16 -2.20 4.55
C TRP A 76 -28.57 -2.64 5.95
N GLN A 77 -28.50 -1.72 6.93
CA GLN A 77 -28.85 -2.01 8.32
C GLN A 77 -29.98 -1.12 8.86
N GLY A 78 -30.10 0.11 8.40
CA GLY A 78 -31.13 1.02 8.90
C GLY A 78 -30.86 2.48 8.58
N VAL A 79 -31.79 3.34 8.99
CA VAL A 79 -31.61 4.79 9.03
C VAL A 79 -31.26 5.19 10.47
N VAL A 80 -30.29 6.08 10.63
CA VAL A 80 -29.78 6.54 11.93
C VAL A 80 -29.71 8.05 11.94
N ASN A 81 -30.06 8.68 13.06
CA ASN A 81 -29.89 10.12 13.23
C ASN A 81 -28.40 10.46 13.38
N LEU A 82 -27.92 11.45 12.62
CA LEU A 82 -26.52 11.85 12.62
C LEU A 82 -26.06 12.38 13.99
N ARG A 83 -26.96 12.85 14.84
CA ARG A 83 -26.66 13.34 16.20
C ARG A 83 -26.39 12.22 17.21
N ASP A 84 -26.84 11.01 16.92
CA ASP A 84 -26.76 9.87 17.85
C ASP A 84 -25.47 9.07 17.68
N VAL A 85 -24.64 9.42 16.70
CA VAL A 85 -23.43 8.67 16.32
C VAL A 85 -22.22 9.56 16.15
N TYR A 86 -21.04 9.01 16.46
CA TYR A 86 -19.76 9.67 16.19
C TYR A 86 -19.25 9.26 14.81
N LEU A 87 -18.96 10.24 13.96
CA LEU A 87 -18.55 10.05 12.58
C LEU A 87 -17.08 10.40 12.38
N ASP A 88 -16.37 9.55 11.66
CA ASP A 88 -15.02 9.81 11.17
C ASP A 88 -15.09 10.06 9.65
N GLU A 89 -14.97 11.35 9.29
CA GLU A 89 -14.97 11.87 7.92
C GLU A 89 -13.55 12.06 7.34
N SER A 90 -12.51 11.58 8.03
CA SER A 90 -11.10 11.80 7.64
C SER A 90 -10.73 11.33 6.23
N ALA A 91 -11.53 10.42 5.67
CA ALA A 91 -11.27 9.81 4.38
C ALA A 91 -11.71 10.66 3.17
N GLY A 92 -12.60 11.65 3.37
CA GLY A 92 -13.17 12.44 2.26
C GLY A 92 -13.79 11.56 1.17
N ILE A 93 -14.53 10.53 1.57
CA ILE A 93 -15.15 9.57 0.66
C ILE A 93 -16.53 10.08 0.27
N THR A 94 -16.79 10.08 -1.02
CA THR A 94 -18.06 10.44 -1.63
C THR A 94 -18.66 9.21 -2.31
N MET A 95 -19.98 9.23 -2.48
CA MET A 95 -20.72 8.20 -3.21
C MET A 95 -21.38 8.82 -4.45
N ASP A 96 -21.13 8.21 -5.60
CA ASP A 96 -21.79 8.53 -6.85
C ASP A 96 -22.75 7.39 -7.23
N ILE A 97 -23.90 7.75 -7.79
CA ILE A 97 -24.89 6.81 -8.32
C ILE A 97 -24.87 6.90 -9.84
N HIS A 98 -24.73 5.75 -10.51
CA HIS A 98 -24.78 5.70 -11.96
C HIS A 98 -26.12 6.24 -12.50
N PRO A 99 -26.13 7.06 -13.58
CA PRO A 99 -27.36 7.70 -14.07
C PRO A 99 -28.46 6.70 -14.48
N ASP A 100 -28.06 5.54 -14.99
CA ASP A 100 -28.98 4.45 -15.39
C ASP A 100 -29.47 3.58 -14.22
N ALA A 101 -28.92 3.75 -13.01
CA ALA A 101 -29.36 3.02 -11.81
C ALA A 101 -30.60 3.68 -11.20
N ILE A 102 -31.71 3.62 -11.93
CA ILE A 102 -32.97 4.34 -11.64
C ILE A 102 -33.48 4.03 -10.23
N LEU A 103 -33.46 2.77 -9.80
CA LEU A 103 -33.96 2.36 -8.49
C LEU A 103 -33.12 2.96 -7.35
N SER A 104 -31.79 2.92 -7.48
CA SER A 104 -30.88 3.55 -6.52
C SER A 104 -31.13 5.05 -6.44
N ARG A 105 -31.24 5.72 -7.59
CA ARG A 105 -31.53 7.15 -7.65
C ARG A 105 -32.83 7.50 -6.94
N ILE A 106 -33.94 6.85 -7.30
CA ILE A 106 -35.26 7.10 -6.67
C ILE A 106 -35.19 6.84 -5.16
N TYR A 107 -34.53 5.76 -4.73
CA TYR A 107 -34.39 5.44 -3.32
C TYR A 107 -33.65 6.54 -2.54
N PHE A 108 -32.50 6.99 -3.04
CA PHE A 108 -31.72 8.03 -2.37
C PHE A 108 -32.33 9.43 -2.51
N GLU A 109 -32.96 9.75 -3.63
CA GLU A 109 -33.73 10.98 -3.82
C GLU A 109 -34.90 11.05 -2.83
N ASN A 110 -35.70 9.99 -2.70
CA ASN A 110 -36.81 9.96 -1.75
C ASN A 110 -36.33 10.06 -0.30
N THR A 111 -35.19 9.44 0.01
CA THR A 111 -34.62 9.45 1.37
C THR A 111 -34.08 10.83 1.74
N PHE A 112 -33.28 11.46 0.88
CA PHE A 112 -32.54 12.66 1.24
C PHE A 112 -33.13 13.97 0.72
N CYS A 113 -33.88 13.98 -0.38
CA CYS A 113 -34.52 15.19 -0.88
C CYS A 113 -35.82 15.54 -0.15
N SER A 114 -36.39 14.58 0.59
CA SER A 114 -37.59 14.82 1.41
C SER A 114 -37.26 15.31 2.83
N GLU A 115 -35.99 15.25 3.23
CA GLU A 115 -35.55 15.58 4.59
C GLU A 115 -35.17 17.06 4.69
N GLU A 116 -35.54 17.71 5.80
CA GLU A 116 -35.07 19.06 6.08
C GLU A 116 -33.56 19.02 6.36
N LEU A 117 -32.80 19.79 5.59
CA LEU A 117 -31.37 19.98 5.83
C LEU A 117 -31.17 20.64 7.20
N GLY A 118 -30.26 20.06 7.98
CA GLY A 118 -29.86 20.59 9.28
C GLY A 118 -29.10 21.92 9.19
N PRO A 119 -28.78 22.53 10.34
CA PRO A 119 -28.15 23.85 10.40
C PRO A 119 -26.75 23.91 9.77
N VAL A 120 -26.09 22.77 9.59
CA VAL A 120 -24.75 22.65 8.99
C VAL A 120 -24.83 22.31 7.49
N ALA A 121 -26.02 22.38 6.89
CA ALA A 121 -26.29 21.94 5.51
C ALA A 121 -26.01 20.45 5.26
N ASP A 122 -26.01 19.65 6.33
CA ASP A 122 -26.02 18.20 6.30
C ASP A 122 -27.45 17.71 6.55
N SER A 123 -27.79 16.55 6.01
CA SER A 123 -29.03 15.83 6.36
C SER A 123 -29.13 15.60 7.88
N VAL A 124 -30.33 15.32 8.40
CA VAL A 124 -30.51 14.99 9.83
C VAL A 124 -30.31 13.49 10.07
N SER A 125 -30.57 12.67 9.07
CA SER A 125 -30.43 11.22 9.10
C SER A 125 -29.45 10.70 8.04
N GLY A 126 -28.98 9.48 8.24
CA GLY A 126 -28.16 8.77 7.25
C GLY A 126 -28.41 7.27 7.26
N ILE A 127 -28.01 6.63 6.18
CA ILE A 127 -28.18 5.20 5.95
C ILE A 127 -26.97 4.45 6.52
N LYS A 128 -27.20 3.62 7.53
CA LYS A 128 -26.20 2.74 8.13
C LYS A 128 -26.01 1.50 7.26
N VAL A 129 -24.76 1.22 6.92
CA VAL A 129 -24.34 0.09 6.10
C VAL A 129 -23.28 -0.70 6.84
N ALA A 130 -23.43 -2.03 6.87
CA ALA A 130 -22.42 -2.93 7.43
C ALA A 130 -21.35 -3.28 6.40
N LEU A 131 -20.08 -3.13 6.79
CA LEU A 131 -18.92 -3.57 6.05
C LEU A 131 -18.44 -4.90 6.65
N GLY A 132 -18.89 -6.00 6.06
CA GLY A 132 -18.56 -7.36 6.46
C GLY A 132 -19.77 -8.30 6.52
N ASP A 133 -19.48 -9.60 6.66
CA ASP A 133 -20.47 -10.67 6.57
C ASP A 133 -21.16 -10.98 7.91
N THR A 134 -20.57 -10.55 9.02
CA THR A 134 -21.09 -10.84 10.37
C THR A 134 -21.74 -9.62 10.99
N ASP A 135 -22.63 -9.83 11.95
CA ASP A 135 -23.23 -8.79 12.80
C ASP A 135 -22.54 -8.73 14.17
N GLY A 136 -21.23 -8.98 14.19
CA GLY A 136 -20.42 -9.00 15.40
C GLY A 136 -20.01 -7.59 15.87
N PRO A 137 -19.44 -7.49 17.09
CA PRO A 137 -18.87 -6.24 17.59
C PRO A 137 -17.69 -5.73 16.74
N GLU A 138 -17.06 -6.62 15.98
CA GLU A 138 -15.96 -6.29 15.05
C GLU A 138 -16.46 -5.74 13.71
N THR A 139 -17.78 -5.76 13.46
CA THR A 139 -18.34 -5.28 12.21
C THR A 139 -18.16 -3.78 12.10
N THR A 140 -17.46 -3.38 11.04
CA THR A 140 -17.28 -1.95 10.77
C THR A 140 -18.55 -1.43 10.11
N TYR A 141 -19.12 -0.37 10.65
CA TYR A 141 -20.26 0.30 10.06
C TYR A 141 -19.82 1.60 9.40
N MET A 142 -20.39 1.89 8.25
CA MET A 142 -20.33 3.20 7.64
C MET A 142 -21.73 3.80 7.55
N LEU A 143 -21.76 5.11 7.34
CA LEU A 143 -22.98 5.89 7.22
C LEU A 143 -22.91 6.71 5.95
N ILE A 144 -23.95 6.61 5.12
CA ILE A 144 -24.14 7.39 3.89
C ILE A 144 -25.14 8.49 4.21
N PHE A 145 -24.80 9.74 3.95
CA PHE A 145 -25.67 10.88 4.22
C PHE A 145 -25.49 11.97 3.15
N ALA A 146 -26.50 12.82 3.00
CA ALA A 146 -26.44 13.94 2.06
C ALA A 146 -25.87 15.20 2.72
N ARG A 147 -25.06 15.93 1.97
CA ARG A 147 -24.49 17.24 2.32
C ARG A 147 -24.68 18.20 1.15
N THR A 148 -25.08 19.43 1.42
CA THR A 148 -25.17 20.45 0.36
C THR A 148 -23.77 20.86 -0.09
N HIS A 149 -23.48 20.71 -1.38
CA HIS A 149 -22.20 21.11 -1.94
C HIS A 149 -22.10 22.65 -1.93
N PRO A 150 -21.03 23.23 -1.35
CA PRO A 150 -20.97 24.67 -1.06
C PRO A 150 -20.95 25.56 -2.32
N LYS A 151 -20.65 24.99 -3.49
CA LYS A 151 -20.50 25.76 -4.75
C LYS A 151 -21.66 25.61 -5.72
N ILE A 152 -22.42 24.51 -5.66
CA ILE A 152 -23.30 24.11 -6.78
C ILE A 152 -24.77 23.99 -6.34
N ALA A 153 -25.10 24.16 -5.05
CA ALA A 153 -26.46 23.95 -4.54
C ALA A 153 -27.05 22.56 -4.90
N GLU A 154 -26.16 21.60 -5.19
CA GLU A 154 -26.47 20.19 -5.39
C GLU A 154 -26.16 19.41 -4.11
N LEU A 155 -26.89 18.32 -3.88
CA LEU A 155 -26.61 17.40 -2.79
C LEU A 155 -25.48 16.45 -3.19
N GLU A 156 -24.42 16.41 -2.39
CA GLU A 156 -23.34 15.44 -2.47
C GLU A 156 -23.58 14.33 -1.44
N LEU A 157 -23.45 13.07 -1.86
CA LEU A 157 -23.55 11.94 -0.95
C LEU A 157 -22.18 11.66 -0.35
N VAL A 158 -22.08 11.81 0.97
CA VAL A 158 -20.85 11.67 1.74
C VAL A 158 -20.91 10.37 2.54
N VAL A 159 -19.74 9.75 2.74
CA VAL A 159 -19.61 8.49 3.47
C VAL A 159 -18.62 8.65 4.61
N ALA A 160 -19.09 8.34 5.82
CA ALA A 160 -18.28 8.39 7.03
C ALA A 160 -18.30 7.05 7.77
N ARG A 161 -17.25 6.80 8.56
CA ARG A 161 -17.20 5.61 9.41
C ARG A 161 -17.89 5.92 10.73
N ILE A 162 -18.71 4.99 11.21
CA ILE A 162 -19.27 5.08 12.57
C ILE A 162 -18.19 4.63 13.55
N THR A 163 -17.94 5.47 14.54
CA THR A 163 -16.97 5.22 15.61
C THR A 163 -17.67 5.12 16.96
N PRO A 164 -17.24 4.22 17.87
CA PRO A 164 -17.85 4.08 19.18
C PRO A 164 -17.49 5.24 20.12
N THR A 165 -16.37 5.90 19.85
CA THR A 165 -15.86 7.03 20.63
C THR A 165 -15.79 8.25 19.73
N PRO A 166 -15.99 9.47 20.28
CA PRO A 166 -15.81 10.69 19.50
C PRO A 166 -14.42 10.68 18.85
N PRO A 167 -14.30 11.16 17.59
CA PRO A 167 -13.00 11.27 16.94
C PRO A 167 -12.05 12.01 17.89
N PRO A 168 -10.80 11.55 18.05
CA PRO A 168 -9.85 12.29 18.85
C PRO A 168 -9.78 13.69 18.25
N ALA A 169 -10.30 14.69 18.98
CA ALA A 169 -10.12 16.09 18.62
C ALA A 169 -8.65 16.23 18.26
N ALA A 170 -8.34 16.85 17.11
CA ALA A 170 -6.99 16.99 16.58
C ALA A 170 -6.11 17.79 17.56
N LYS A 171 -5.76 17.16 18.67
CA LYS A 171 -4.81 17.62 19.65
C LYS A 171 -3.52 17.42 18.90
N SER A 172 -2.91 18.53 18.48
CA SER A 172 -1.51 18.54 18.09
C SER A 172 -0.78 17.67 19.10
N ARG A 173 -0.23 16.54 18.63
CA ARG A 173 0.46 15.62 19.52
C ARG A 173 1.52 16.48 20.20
N LEU A 174 1.40 16.65 21.52
CA LEU A 174 2.44 17.32 22.28
C LEU A 174 3.73 16.58 21.95
N PRO A 175 4.79 17.29 21.52
CA PRO A 175 6.03 16.66 21.11
C PRO A 175 6.48 15.73 22.23
N ARG A 176 6.68 14.45 21.91
CA ARG A 176 7.15 13.50 22.91
C ARG A 176 8.56 13.94 23.33
N PRO A 177 8.94 13.81 24.61
CA PRO A 177 10.28 14.17 25.08
C PRO A 177 11.42 13.49 24.31
N ASP A 178 11.16 12.31 23.73
CA ASP A 178 12.09 11.54 22.91
C ASP A 178 11.95 11.78 21.39
N ASP A 179 10.98 12.59 20.96
CA ASP A 179 10.87 12.98 19.55
C ASP A 179 12.00 13.98 19.29
N PRO A 180 12.99 13.66 18.42
CA PRO A 180 14.12 14.54 18.19
C PRO A 180 13.60 15.93 17.84
N THR A 181 13.79 16.89 18.74
CA THR A 181 13.37 18.29 18.52
C THR A 181 13.74 18.66 17.10
N PRO A 182 12.80 19.11 16.25
CA PRO A 182 13.04 19.37 14.85
C PRO A 182 14.31 20.19 14.75
N ARG A 183 15.38 19.56 14.25
CA ARG A 183 16.69 20.20 14.17
C ARG A 183 16.47 21.46 13.38
N ARG A 184 16.64 22.62 14.03
CA ARG A 184 16.54 23.92 13.36
C ARG A 184 17.39 23.81 12.09
N PRO A 185 16.82 24.02 10.89
CA PRO A 185 17.63 24.05 9.69
C PRO A 185 18.76 25.06 9.94
N PRO A 186 20.01 24.73 9.56
CA PRO A 186 21.13 25.63 9.77
C PRO A 186 20.76 27.01 9.22
N HIS A 187 21.01 28.05 10.01
CA HIS A 187 20.79 29.45 9.64
C HIS A 187 21.75 29.85 8.49
N LEU A 188 21.57 29.26 7.31
CA LEU A 188 22.30 29.60 6.11
C LEU A 188 21.45 30.58 5.32
N PHE A 189 21.87 31.85 5.42
CA PHE A 189 21.59 32.95 4.50
C PHE A 189 20.16 33.52 4.46
N LYS A 190 19.79 34.25 5.52
CA LYS A 190 19.14 35.56 5.29
C LYS A 190 20.24 36.61 5.17
N ARG A 191 20.80 36.75 3.96
CA ARG A 191 21.64 37.90 3.58
C ARG A 191 20.72 39.12 3.50
N ALA A 192 20.41 39.70 4.66
CA ALA A 192 19.84 41.03 4.73
C ALA A 192 20.89 42.01 4.21
N GLN A 193 20.52 42.78 3.19
CA GLN A 193 21.27 43.93 2.73
C GLN A 193 21.27 44.97 3.87
N SER A 194 22.38 45.08 4.59
CA SER A 194 22.60 46.12 5.60
C SER A 194 23.03 47.43 4.93
N ARG A 195 22.27 48.50 5.15
CA ARG A 195 22.78 49.88 5.09
C ARG A 195 23.76 50.10 6.27
N PRO A 196 24.85 50.87 6.12
CA PRO A 196 25.83 51.05 7.18
C PRO A 196 25.46 52.25 8.07
N LEU A 197 25.51 52.06 9.39
CA LEU A 197 25.69 53.15 10.35
C LEU A 197 26.72 52.72 11.41
N PRO A 198 27.62 53.62 11.85
CA PRO A 198 28.79 53.25 12.64
C PRO A 198 28.59 53.61 14.11
N HIS A 199 28.59 52.64 15.03
CA HIS A 199 28.74 52.94 16.45
C HIS A 199 29.71 51.99 17.16
N LYS A 200 30.91 52.54 17.37
CA LYS A 200 31.60 52.73 18.65
C LYS A 200 31.71 51.49 19.57
N ARG A 201 32.93 50.96 19.58
CA ARG A 201 33.55 50.11 20.61
C ARG A 201 33.24 50.58 22.02
N THR A 202 32.94 49.62 22.89
CA THR A 202 33.49 49.55 24.26
C THR A 202 33.62 48.09 24.67
N ASP A 203 34.80 47.77 25.17
CA ASP A 203 35.21 46.50 25.72
C ASP A 203 34.38 46.11 26.96
N SER A 204 34.06 44.82 27.10
CA SER A 204 34.01 44.19 28.42
C SER A 204 34.15 42.68 28.30
N VAL A 205 35.22 42.23 28.93
CA VAL A 205 35.64 40.85 29.17
C VAL A 205 34.86 40.27 30.35
N ALA A 206 34.23 39.11 30.14
CA ALA A 206 33.85 38.14 31.18
C ALA A 206 33.65 36.80 30.44
N SER A 207 34.61 35.87 30.42
CA SER A 207 35.07 35.03 31.53
C SER A 207 33.93 34.30 32.24
N LEU A 208 33.42 33.26 31.58
CA LEU A 208 32.64 32.15 32.14
C LEU A 208 32.92 30.94 31.23
N GLY A 209 33.41 29.79 31.64
CA GLY A 209 33.81 29.25 32.93
C GLY A 209 34.18 27.80 32.62
N SER A 210 35.44 27.42 32.83
CA SER A 210 35.91 26.05 32.68
C SER A 210 35.39 25.22 33.85
N GLY A 211 34.66 24.13 33.57
CA GLY A 211 34.10 23.29 34.62
C GLY A 211 33.66 21.91 34.15
N VAL A 212 34.39 21.30 33.21
CA VAL A 212 34.17 19.90 32.83
C VAL A 212 34.85 19.02 33.88
N ARG A 213 34.08 18.60 34.89
CA ARG A 213 34.48 17.55 35.83
C ARG A 213 34.30 16.20 35.14
N VAL A 214 35.40 15.54 34.83
CA VAL A 214 35.47 14.11 34.55
C VAL A 214 35.37 13.39 35.91
N GLY A 215 34.26 12.68 36.12
CA GLY A 215 34.01 11.93 37.34
C GLY A 215 33.21 10.65 37.06
N SER A 216 33.93 9.53 37.12
CA SER A 216 33.55 8.17 37.52
C SER A 216 32.21 7.56 37.04
N PRO A 217 32.23 6.36 36.40
CA PRO A 217 31.02 5.60 36.11
C PRO A 217 30.53 4.84 37.35
N PRO A 218 29.25 4.95 37.76
CA PRO A 218 28.67 3.95 38.64
C PRO A 218 28.36 2.68 37.83
N ALA A 219 28.89 1.58 38.35
CA ALA A 219 28.57 0.23 37.94
C ALA A 219 27.07 -0.05 38.14
N THR A 220 26.31 -0.07 37.04
CA THR A 220 25.04 -0.79 36.97
C THR A 220 25.03 -1.64 35.72
N ALA A 221 25.40 -2.90 35.91
CA ALA A 221 25.37 -3.95 34.92
C ALA A 221 23.98 -4.07 34.30
N PHE A 222 23.90 -3.85 32.99
CA PHE A 222 22.73 -4.20 32.19
C PHE A 222 22.75 -5.73 32.03
N ARG A 223 21.97 -6.44 32.87
CA ARG A 223 21.82 -7.89 32.76
C ARG A 223 20.86 -8.22 31.63
N ILE A 224 21.41 -8.65 30.51
CA ILE A 224 20.67 -9.37 29.47
C ILE A 224 20.32 -10.73 30.08
N PRO A 225 19.03 -11.12 30.14
CA PRO A 225 18.66 -12.48 30.54
C PRO A 225 19.24 -13.49 29.55
N ASP A 226 20.02 -14.45 30.05
CA ASP A 226 20.58 -15.53 29.25
C ASP A 226 19.46 -16.35 28.59
N VAL A 227 19.48 -16.36 27.25
CA VAL A 227 18.57 -17.18 26.44
C VAL A 227 18.98 -18.64 26.60
N PRO A 228 18.06 -19.56 26.93
CA PRO A 228 18.39 -20.96 27.17
C PRO A 228 18.98 -21.64 25.91
N PRO A 229 20.06 -22.43 26.06
CA PRO A 229 20.69 -23.11 24.93
C PRO A 229 19.76 -24.16 24.34
N ARG A 230 19.54 -24.09 23.03
CA ARG A 230 18.83 -25.13 22.28
C ARG A 230 19.62 -26.45 22.34
N PRO A 231 18.97 -27.60 22.61
CA PRO A 231 19.63 -28.89 22.56
C PRO A 231 20.05 -29.23 21.12
N SER A 232 21.35 -29.40 20.93
CA SER A 232 21.95 -29.94 19.70
C SER A 232 21.72 -31.45 19.65
N ASN A 233 20.75 -31.88 18.84
CA ASN A 233 20.64 -33.29 18.47
C ASN A 233 21.71 -33.60 17.42
N GLY A 234 22.79 -34.21 17.90
CA GLY A 234 23.75 -34.90 17.07
C GLY A 234 23.12 -36.16 16.48
N ASN A 235 23.35 -36.37 15.18
CA ASN A 235 23.46 -37.71 14.62
C ASN A 235 24.44 -37.66 13.46
N GLY A 236 25.68 -38.04 13.75
CA GLY A 236 26.64 -38.41 12.74
C GLY A 236 26.33 -39.80 12.19
N LYS A 237 26.48 -39.96 10.87
CA LYS A 237 26.99 -41.20 10.29
C LYS A 237 27.62 -40.87 8.95
N GLY A 238 28.95 -40.94 8.93
CA GLY A 238 29.77 -40.60 7.79
C GLY A 238 29.64 -41.57 6.62
N LYS A 239 30.06 -41.10 5.45
CA LYS A 239 30.69 -41.93 4.44
C LYS A 239 31.74 -41.09 3.69
N GLU A 240 32.95 -41.62 3.71
CA GLU A 240 34.16 -41.07 3.10
C GLU A 240 34.10 -40.90 1.58
N ARG A 241 34.79 -39.83 1.15
CA ARG A 241 35.68 -39.65 -0.01
C ARG A 241 35.17 -39.92 -1.44
N ALA A 242 35.13 -38.84 -2.22
CA ALA A 242 36.08 -38.68 -3.32
C ALA A 242 36.44 -37.18 -3.50
N VAL A 243 37.73 -36.95 -3.77
CA VAL A 243 38.46 -35.67 -3.91
C VAL A 243 38.47 -35.25 -5.39
N VAL A 244 38.43 -33.93 -5.67
CA VAL A 244 39.11 -33.13 -6.73
C VAL A 244 38.32 -31.79 -6.97
N PRO A 245 38.98 -30.64 -7.29
CA PRO A 245 38.81 -29.35 -6.59
C PRO A 245 38.18 -28.19 -7.40
N GLU A 246 37.93 -27.07 -6.68
CA GLU A 246 37.99 -25.62 -7.05
C GLU A 246 37.23 -25.14 -8.31
N ASP A 247 36.46 -24.05 -8.36
CA ASP A 247 36.22 -22.86 -7.53
C ASP A 247 34.85 -22.27 -7.95
N ASP A 248 34.08 -21.71 -7.01
CA ASP A 248 33.30 -20.45 -7.14
C ASP A 248 32.32 -20.32 -5.96
N GLU A 249 32.49 -19.27 -5.18
CA GLU A 249 31.74 -19.00 -3.95
C GLU A 249 30.25 -18.72 -4.18
N ASP A 250 29.39 -19.65 -3.76
CA ASP A 250 27.95 -19.45 -3.62
C ASP A 250 27.64 -18.88 -2.22
N VAL A 251 27.68 -17.56 -2.11
CA VAL A 251 27.52 -16.77 -0.87
C VAL A 251 26.05 -16.61 -0.44
N PHE A 252 25.08 -17.33 -0.98
CA PHE A 252 23.71 -17.31 -0.42
C PHE A 252 23.03 -18.68 -0.45
N GLY A 253 23.00 -19.29 0.73
CA GLY A 253 22.34 -20.57 1.03
C GLY A 253 20.89 -20.63 0.54
N THR A 254 20.68 -21.52 -0.43
CA THR A 254 19.37 -22.06 -0.77
C THR A 254 18.98 -23.08 0.31
N SER A 255 18.15 -22.65 1.27
CA SER A 255 17.50 -23.59 2.18
C SER A 255 16.37 -24.30 1.44
N VAL A 256 16.71 -25.40 0.79
CA VAL A 256 15.75 -26.42 0.33
C VAL A 256 15.34 -27.22 1.56
N VAL A 257 14.15 -26.98 2.08
CA VAL A 257 13.53 -27.83 3.10
C VAL A 257 12.87 -29.02 2.37
N GLU A 258 13.55 -30.16 2.36
CA GLU A 258 12.96 -31.44 1.96
C GLU A 258 12.00 -31.94 3.05
N ASN A 259 10.70 -31.91 2.77
CA ASN A 259 9.70 -32.59 3.60
C ASN A 259 9.62 -34.08 3.21
N LYS A 260 10.17 -34.92 4.09
CA LYS A 260 10.12 -36.37 4.01
C LYS A 260 8.93 -36.89 4.82
N GLY A 261 7.87 -37.35 4.15
CA GLY A 261 7.06 -38.47 4.65
C GLY A 261 5.52 -38.38 4.61
N LYS A 262 4.96 -39.00 3.56
CA LYS A 262 4.05 -40.16 3.65
C LYS A 262 2.57 -39.91 4.07
N ARG A 263 1.70 -39.68 3.07
CA ARG A 263 0.65 -40.64 2.69
C ARG A 263 0.03 -40.34 1.31
N LYS A 264 0.20 -41.34 0.45
CA LYS A 264 -0.26 -41.57 -0.92
C LYS A 264 -1.74 -41.20 -1.19
N ARG A 265 -1.97 -40.15 -1.99
CA ARG A 265 -3.10 -40.07 -2.93
C ARG A 265 -2.48 -39.87 -4.32
N ALA A 266 -2.53 -40.91 -5.13
CA ALA A 266 -1.97 -40.96 -6.46
C ALA A 266 -2.98 -40.34 -7.45
N SER A 267 -2.76 -39.07 -7.82
CA SER A 267 -3.31 -38.52 -9.08
C SER A 267 -2.72 -37.15 -9.51
N ASP A 268 -1.75 -36.55 -8.81
CA ASP A 268 -1.34 -35.15 -9.08
C ASP A 268 0.18 -34.91 -9.20
N GLU A 269 1.01 -35.96 -9.20
CA GLU A 269 2.48 -35.79 -9.25
C GLU A 269 3.00 -35.37 -10.63
N GLY A 270 2.26 -35.63 -11.72
CA GLY A 270 2.70 -35.29 -13.08
C GLY A 270 2.59 -33.81 -13.44
N VAL A 271 1.67 -33.06 -12.81
CA VAL A 271 1.42 -31.65 -13.16
C VAL A 271 2.47 -30.74 -12.54
N ALA A 272 2.88 -31.03 -11.30
CA ALA A 272 3.87 -30.24 -10.57
C ALA A 272 5.28 -30.29 -11.21
N GLU A 273 5.65 -31.41 -11.84
CA GLU A 273 6.96 -31.55 -12.48
C GLU A 273 7.05 -30.76 -13.80
N VAL A 274 5.96 -30.73 -14.59
CA VAL A 274 5.86 -29.96 -15.83
C VAL A 274 5.81 -28.45 -15.54
N GLU A 275 5.09 -28.04 -14.50
CA GLU A 275 5.02 -26.63 -14.07
C GLU A 275 6.43 -26.10 -13.70
N ASN A 276 7.25 -26.95 -13.08
CA ASN A 276 8.61 -26.60 -12.67
C ASN A 276 9.59 -26.50 -13.85
N GLN A 277 9.40 -27.28 -14.92
CA GLN A 277 10.23 -27.18 -16.13
C GLN A 277 9.96 -25.89 -16.90
N MET A 278 8.68 -25.50 -17.04
CA MET A 278 8.30 -24.26 -17.71
C MET A 278 8.81 -23.03 -16.95
N GLU A 279 8.72 -23.01 -15.62
CA GLU A 279 9.24 -21.91 -14.81
C GLU A 279 10.76 -21.74 -14.99
N LYS A 280 11.52 -22.85 -15.07
CA LYS A 280 12.96 -22.83 -15.34
C LYS A 280 13.30 -22.27 -16.73
N ALA A 281 12.54 -22.65 -17.76
CA ALA A 281 12.70 -22.12 -19.11
C ALA A 281 12.47 -20.60 -19.15
N ASN A 282 11.37 -20.15 -18.53
CA ASN A 282 11.02 -18.73 -18.43
C ASN A 282 12.10 -17.91 -17.68
N LYS A 283 12.63 -18.43 -16.56
CA LYS A 283 13.75 -17.80 -15.84
C LYS A 283 15.01 -17.67 -16.69
N THR A 284 15.26 -18.63 -17.58
CA THR A 284 16.41 -18.61 -18.49
C THR A 284 16.26 -17.51 -19.54
N ILE A 285 15.06 -17.34 -20.10
CA ILE A 285 14.74 -16.24 -21.03
C ILE A 285 14.96 -14.89 -20.35
N ILE A 286 14.41 -14.70 -19.14
CA ILE A 286 14.57 -13.45 -18.37
C ILE A 286 16.06 -13.15 -18.10
N LYS A 287 16.84 -14.17 -17.73
CA LYS A 287 18.29 -14.06 -17.51
C LYS A 287 19.02 -13.64 -18.79
N GLN A 288 18.72 -14.26 -19.93
CA GLN A 288 19.34 -13.94 -21.22
C GLN A 288 18.98 -12.52 -21.68
N SER A 289 17.71 -12.12 -21.60
CA SER A 289 17.26 -10.76 -21.94
C SER A 289 17.88 -9.71 -21.04
N ALA A 290 18.01 -9.98 -19.73
CA ALA A 290 18.68 -9.07 -18.80
C ALA A 290 20.16 -8.90 -19.17
N VAL A 291 20.91 -9.97 -19.43
CA VAL A 291 22.32 -9.88 -19.84
C VAL A 291 22.48 -9.17 -21.19
N HIS A 292 21.59 -9.42 -22.14
CA HIS A 292 21.66 -8.81 -23.48
C HIS A 292 21.36 -7.31 -23.46
N LEU A 293 20.38 -6.88 -22.68
CA LEU A 293 19.98 -5.46 -22.60
C LEU A 293 20.86 -4.64 -21.66
N LEU A 294 21.46 -5.27 -20.64
CA LEU A 294 22.39 -4.61 -19.75
C LEU A 294 23.71 -4.36 -20.50
N GLN A 295 23.87 -3.18 -21.07
CA GLN A 295 25.09 -2.77 -21.79
C GLN A 295 26.30 -2.51 -20.86
N LEU A 296 26.24 -2.97 -19.62
CA LEU A 296 27.34 -2.86 -18.65
C LEU A 296 28.28 -4.06 -18.79
N PRO A 297 29.60 -3.86 -18.85
CA PRO A 297 30.55 -4.96 -18.85
C PRO A 297 30.50 -5.70 -17.50
N LYS A 298 30.69 -7.02 -17.52
CA LYS A 298 30.72 -7.85 -16.30
C LYS A 298 31.80 -7.44 -15.29
N THR A 299 32.82 -6.71 -15.74
CA THR A 299 33.90 -6.16 -14.91
C THR A 299 33.51 -4.88 -14.17
N HIS A 300 32.35 -4.29 -14.46
CA HIS A 300 31.88 -3.10 -13.77
C HIS A 300 31.51 -3.42 -12.31
N PRO A 301 31.92 -2.61 -11.31
CA PRO A 301 31.65 -2.89 -9.89
C PRO A 301 30.15 -3.05 -9.61
N ASP A 302 29.32 -2.22 -10.23
CA ASP A 302 27.86 -2.24 -10.02
C ASP A 302 27.13 -3.32 -10.85
N TYR A 303 27.83 -4.08 -11.71
CA TYR A 303 27.18 -5.04 -12.60
C TYR A 303 26.34 -6.05 -11.82
N LYS A 304 26.91 -6.64 -10.77
CA LYS A 304 26.26 -7.68 -9.96
C LYS A 304 24.99 -7.17 -9.28
N ASP A 305 25.05 -5.95 -8.75
CA ASP A 305 23.94 -5.33 -8.01
C ASP A 305 22.81 -4.92 -8.95
N VAL A 306 23.13 -4.24 -10.06
CA VAL A 306 22.13 -3.81 -11.04
C VAL A 306 21.50 -5.02 -11.72
N TYR A 307 22.31 -5.99 -12.19
CA TYR A 307 21.78 -7.23 -12.78
C TYR A 307 20.89 -7.99 -11.80
N GLY A 308 21.32 -8.13 -10.54
CA GLY A 308 20.56 -8.81 -9.50
C GLY A 308 19.22 -8.15 -9.21
N ALA A 309 19.20 -6.81 -9.09
CA ALA A 309 17.98 -6.04 -8.86
C ALA A 309 17.01 -6.13 -10.05
N VAL A 310 17.52 -6.00 -11.28
CA VAL A 310 16.72 -6.12 -12.51
C VAL A 310 16.14 -7.54 -12.63
N TYR A 311 16.97 -8.58 -12.51
CA TYR A 311 16.54 -9.96 -12.65
C TYR A 311 15.47 -10.35 -11.63
N ARG A 312 15.69 -10.03 -10.33
CA ARG A 312 14.71 -10.32 -9.27
C ARG A 312 13.43 -9.51 -9.43
N GLY A 313 13.53 -8.24 -9.83
CA GLY A 313 12.39 -7.37 -10.09
C GLY A 313 11.49 -7.91 -11.20
N VAL A 314 12.08 -8.32 -12.33
CA VAL A 314 11.33 -8.87 -13.47
C VAL A 314 10.69 -10.22 -13.13
N ILE A 315 11.38 -11.10 -12.40
CA ILE A 315 10.79 -12.34 -11.89
C ILE A 315 9.60 -12.06 -10.98
N PHE A 316 9.73 -11.10 -10.06
CA PHE A 316 8.64 -10.76 -9.14
C PHE A 316 7.42 -10.21 -9.88
N ALA A 317 7.63 -9.40 -10.92
CA ALA A 317 6.58 -8.85 -11.76
C ALA A 317 5.85 -9.94 -12.57
N LEU A 318 6.58 -10.95 -13.08
CA LEU A 318 6.03 -12.02 -13.91
C LEU A 318 5.69 -13.31 -13.13
N ARG A 319 5.73 -13.29 -11.80
CA ARG A 319 5.62 -14.52 -10.96
C ARG A 319 4.36 -15.34 -11.21
N SER A 320 3.23 -14.70 -11.54
CA SER A 320 1.95 -15.36 -11.79
C SER A 320 1.87 -15.95 -13.20
N GLU A 321 2.55 -15.34 -14.17
CA GLU A 321 2.55 -15.77 -15.57
C GLU A 321 3.58 -16.88 -15.80
N MET A 322 4.76 -16.77 -15.18
CA MET A 322 5.87 -17.72 -15.34
C MET A 322 5.53 -19.17 -15.00
N LYS A 323 4.55 -19.38 -14.12
CA LYS A 323 4.06 -20.71 -13.71
C LYS A 323 3.01 -21.27 -14.65
N ARG A 324 2.28 -20.41 -15.35
CA ARG A 324 1.08 -20.79 -16.10
C ARG A 324 1.32 -20.84 -17.61
N THR A 325 2.21 -20.00 -18.12
CA THR A 325 2.41 -19.80 -19.55
C THR A 325 3.87 -19.48 -19.87
N ALA A 326 4.29 -19.75 -21.11
CA ALA A 326 5.57 -19.25 -21.63
C ALA A 326 5.53 -17.72 -21.67
N VAL A 327 6.57 -17.05 -21.16
CA VAL A 327 6.63 -15.58 -21.13
C VAL A 327 6.97 -15.01 -22.51
N ASP A 328 6.27 -13.95 -22.89
CA ASP A 328 6.53 -13.21 -24.13
C ASP A 328 7.82 -12.38 -24.04
N LEU A 329 8.70 -12.52 -25.02
CA LEU A 329 10.01 -11.87 -25.06
C LEU A 329 9.89 -10.34 -25.05
N LYS A 330 8.93 -9.77 -25.78
CA LYS A 330 8.74 -8.30 -25.83
C LYS A 330 8.34 -7.75 -24.47
N SER A 331 7.50 -8.48 -23.75
CA SER A 331 7.07 -8.12 -22.40
C SER A 331 8.24 -8.18 -21.41
N VAL A 332 9.09 -9.21 -21.49
CA VAL A 332 10.32 -9.34 -20.70
C VAL A 332 11.27 -8.17 -20.98
N GLU A 333 11.56 -7.87 -22.26
CA GLU A 333 12.45 -6.77 -22.64
C GLU A 333 11.94 -5.40 -22.15
N ARG A 334 10.64 -5.16 -22.22
CA ARG A 334 10.02 -3.93 -21.71
C ARG A 334 10.23 -3.78 -20.21
N LEU A 335 9.99 -4.84 -19.44
CA LEU A 335 10.17 -4.82 -17.98
C LEU A 335 11.64 -4.68 -17.59
N VAL A 336 12.55 -5.35 -18.30
CA VAL A 336 14.01 -5.19 -18.10
C VAL A 336 14.42 -3.74 -18.31
N LYS A 337 13.98 -3.09 -19.40
CA LYS A 337 14.26 -1.66 -19.66
C LYS A 337 13.68 -0.75 -18.57
N GLN A 338 12.46 -1.02 -18.10
CA GLN A 338 11.85 -0.24 -17.01
C GLN A 338 12.65 -0.36 -15.71
N HIS A 339 13.06 -1.56 -15.32
CA HIS A 339 13.90 -1.77 -14.14
C HIS A 339 15.28 -1.11 -14.30
N MET A 340 15.93 -1.25 -15.45
CA MET A 340 17.22 -0.58 -15.71
C MET A 340 17.12 0.95 -15.55
N ASN A 341 16.02 1.56 -16.01
CA ASN A 341 15.82 3.01 -15.90
C ASN A 341 15.72 3.52 -14.45
N MET A 342 15.38 2.65 -13.49
CA MET A 342 15.29 3.00 -12.07
C MET A 342 16.66 2.99 -11.39
N TYR A 343 17.58 2.15 -11.83
CA TYR A 343 18.88 1.95 -11.18
C TYR A 343 20.03 2.68 -11.90
N LEU A 344 19.92 2.92 -13.20
CA LEU A 344 20.97 3.56 -13.98
C LEU A 344 20.69 5.06 -14.20
N PRO A 345 21.71 5.92 -13.98
CA PRO A 345 21.61 7.35 -14.30
C PRO A 345 21.36 7.56 -15.79
N ALA A 346 20.77 8.69 -16.17
CA ALA A 346 20.38 8.98 -17.55
C ALA A 346 21.52 8.79 -18.57
N ASP A 347 22.75 9.11 -18.15
CA ASP A 347 23.95 9.07 -18.99
C ASP A 347 24.46 7.64 -19.27
N ALA A 348 24.08 6.67 -18.43
CA ALA A 348 24.45 5.26 -18.59
C ALA A 348 23.37 4.45 -19.32
N ARG A 349 22.33 5.11 -19.87
CA ARG A 349 21.21 4.43 -20.52
C ARG A 349 21.55 4.10 -21.96
N PRO A 350 21.15 2.90 -22.45
CA PRO A 350 21.28 2.57 -23.85
C PRO A 350 20.49 3.59 -24.69
N ALA A 351 21.12 4.17 -25.70
CA ALA A 351 20.46 5.08 -26.62
C ALA A 351 19.22 4.40 -27.23
N LYS A 352 18.07 5.10 -27.26
CA LYS A 352 16.85 4.61 -27.91
C LYS A 352 17.15 4.46 -29.41
N LYS A 353 17.39 3.22 -29.84
CA LYS A 353 17.38 2.85 -31.26
C LYS A 353 15.95 2.61 -31.72
#